data_AF-A0A5J5I7F3-F1
#
_entry.id   AF-A0A5J5I7F3-F1
#
_cell.length_a   1.000
_cell.length_b   1.000
_cell.length_c   1.000
_cell.angle_alpha   90.00
_cell.angle_beta   90.00
_cell.angle_gamma   90.00
#
_symmetry.space_group_name_H-M   'P 1'
#
loop_
_entity.id
_entity.type
_entity.pdbx_description
1 polymer ?
#
loop_
_entity_poly.entity_id
_entity_poly.type
_entity_poly.pdbx_seq_one_letter_code
_entity_poly.pdbx_strand_id
1 'polypeptide(L)'
;MAEELGVGHSRYQYFEDPNRYKKAALPIDLTRAVAEVLTRYGVDPAEVMVLAGLTDTEAEPEAREIESQRPTFLSISLPVILPSEVALRDMFRSLLVLVPEGASKDEAAEILARRLPAGLAAIGPLSLDQASVASLAGGAIPQSPATDRPESRP
;
A
#
# COMPACT_ATOMS: atom_id res chain seq x y z
N MET A 1 -3.28 14.01 14.19
CA MET A 1 -4.39 13.19 14.70
C MET A 1 -5.79 13.80 14.56
N ALA A 2 -6.22 14.79 15.36
CA ALA A 2 -7.60 15.31 15.27
C ALA A 2 -7.99 15.79 13.85
N GLU A 3 -7.10 16.52 13.19
CA GLU A 3 -7.28 16.99 11.80
C GLU A 3 -7.32 15.83 10.79
N GLU A 4 -6.44 14.84 10.96
CA GLU A 4 -6.39 13.65 10.09
C GLU A 4 -7.64 12.77 10.20
N LEU A 5 -8.25 12.75 11.37
CA LEU A 5 -9.52 12.08 11.64
C LEU A 5 -10.75 12.89 11.17
N GLY A 6 -10.56 14.13 10.70
CA GLY A 6 -11.66 15.02 10.32
C GLY A 6 -12.56 15.41 11.49
N VAL A 7 -12.11 15.26 12.74
CA VAL A 7 -12.87 15.62 13.94
C VAL A 7 -12.37 16.92 14.55
N GLY A 8 -13.29 17.74 15.08
CA GLY A 8 -12.90 18.96 15.79
C GLY A 8 -12.01 18.65 16.99
N HIS A 9 -10.98 19.49 17.22
CA HIS A 9 -9.98 19.30 18.27
C HIS A 9 -10.60 19.04 19.65
N SER A 10 -11.65 19.77 20.03
CA SER A 10 -12.36 19.59 21.30
C SER A 10 -13.02 18.22 21.44
N ARG A 11 -13.51 17.64 20.33
CA ARG A 11 -14.12 16.30 20.32
C ARG A 11 -13.05 15.23 20.47
N TYR A 12 -11.91 15.40 19.81
CA TYR A 12 -10.78 14.48 19.94
C TYR A 12 -10.22 14.49 21.38
N GLN A 13 -9.98 15.68 21.93
CA GLN A 13 -9.47 15.86 23.30
C GLN A 13 -10.38 15.24 24.37
N TYR A 14 -11.69 15.19 24.13
CA TYR A 14 -12.62 14.52 25.04
C TYR A 14 -12.28 13.04 25.23
N PHE A 15 -11.88 12.33 24.16
CA PHE A 15 -11.55 10.91 24.21
C PHE A 15 -10.15 10.62 24.75
N GLU A 16 -9.24 11.60 24.69
CA GLU A 16 -7.89 11.48 25.25
C GLU A 16 -7.83 11.75 26.75
N ASP A 17 -8.72 12.59 27.29
CA ASP A 17 -8.70 12.97 28.71
C ASP A 17 -9.37 11.89 29.58
N PRO A 18 -8.60 11.15 30.41
CA PRO A 18 -9.16 10.08 31.26
C PRO A 18 -10.15 10.60 32.31
N ASN A 19 -10.11 11.90 32.63
CA ASN A 19 -11.06 12.52 33.56
C ASN A 19 -12.42 12.80 32.92
N ARG A 20 -12.46 12.97 31.58
CA ARG A 20 -13.67 13.29 30.81
C ARG A 20 -14.29 12.04 30.19
N TYR A 21 -13.48 11.20 29.54
CA TYR A 21 -13.94 9.94 28.99
C TYR A 21 -13.74 8.81 29.99
N LYS A 22 -14.85 8.37 30.60
CA LYS A 22 -14.84 7.39 31.69
C LYS A 22 -15.14 5.96 31.25
N LYS A 23 -15.41 5.75 29.97
CA LYS A 23 -15.71 4.41 29.45
C LYS A 23 -14.40 3.67 29.18
N ALA A 24 -14.40 2.38 29.47
CA ALA A 24 -13.22 1.52 29.27
C ALA A 24 -12.87 1.31 27.78
N ALA A 25 -13.87 1.41 26.89
CA ALA A 25 -13.73 1.22 25.46
C ALA A 25 -14.11 2.48 24.70
N LEU A 26 -13.38 2.80 23.63
CA LEU A 26 -13.69 3.86 22.67
C LEU A 26 -14.87 3.47 21.77
N PRO A 27 -15.60 4.45 21.19
CA PRO A 27 -16.62 4.18 20.20
C PRO A 27 -16.01 3.52 18.96
N ILE A 28 -16.66 2.47 18.44
CA ILE A 28 -16.16 1.67 17.31
C ILE A 28 -15.83 2.52 16.07
N ASP A 29 -16.68 3.49 15.72
CA ASP A 29 -16.46 4.36 14.56
C ASP A 29 -15.24 5.27 14.72
N LEU A 30 -14.96 5.71 15.96
CA LEU A 30 -13.75 6.47 16.25
C LEU A 30 -12.51 5.57 16.13
N THR A 31 -12.59 4.36 16.66
CA THR A 31 -11.49 3.39 16.61
C THR A 31 -11.17 2.98 15.18
N ARG A 32 -12.18 2.77 14.31
CA ARG A 32 -11.98 2.54 12.86
C ARG A 32 -11.23 3.70 12.20
N ALA A 33 -11.67 4.94 12.44
CA ALA A 33 -11.00 6.11 11.87
C ALA A 33 -9.56 6.25 12.38
N VAL A 34 -9.31 5.95 13.66
CA VAL A 34 -7.95 5.91 14.24
C VAL A 34 -7.11 4.82 13.59
N ALA A 35 -7.67 3.62 13.42
CA ALA A 35 -7.01 2.51 12.77
C ALA A 35 -6.62 2.88 11.33
N GLU A 36 -7.54 3.39 10.51
CA GLU A 36 -7.25 3.83 9.13
C GLU A 36 -6.07 4.81 9.03
N VAL A 37 -5.97 5.75 9.98
CA VAL A 37 -4.86 6.70 10.02
C VAL A 37 -3.56 6.02 10.45
N LEU A 38 -3.58 5.26 11.56
CA LEU A 38 -2.39 4.61 12.13
C LEU A 38 -1.82 3.51 11.24
N THR A 39 -2.66 2.86 10.45
CA THR A 39 -2.27 1.88 9.44
C THR A 39 -1.35 2.48 8.37
N ARG A 40 -1.37 3.80 8.12
CA ARG A 40 -0.40 4.49 7.24
C ARG A 40 1.01 4.55 7.84
N TYR A 41 1.10 4.47 9.16
CA TYR A 41 2.34 4.48 9.92
C TYR A 41 2.84 3.06 10.26
N GLY A 42 2.19 2.03 9.72
CA GLY A 42 2.58 0.62 9.92
C GLY A 42 2.04 -0.02 11.19
N VAL A 43 1.03 0.58 11.83
CA VAL A 43 0.33 -0.03 12.97
C VAL A 43 -0.71 -1.03 12.46
N ASP A 44 -0.77 -2.19 13.10
CA ASP A 44 -1.76 -3.23 12.81
C ASP A 44 -3.17 -2.73 13.22
N PRO A 45 -4.15 -2.67 12.29
CA PRO A 45 -5.52 -2.30 12.63
C PRO A 45 -6.12 -3.16 13.76
N ALA A 46 -5.77 -4.45 13.86
CA ALA A 46 -6.31 -5.34 14.88
C ALA A 46 -5.89 -4.90 16.30
N GLU A 47 -4.66 -4.45 16.47
CA GLU A 47 -4.16 -3.89 17.74
C GLU A 47 -4.92 -2.62 18.14
N VAL A 48 -5.31 -1.80 17.17
CA VAL A 48 -6.09 -0.58 17.42
C VAL A 48 -7.52 -0.92 17.82
N MET A 49 -8.12 -1.98 17.26
CA MET A 49 -9.49 -2.40 17.59
C MET A 49 -9.68 -2.86 19.04
N VAL A 50 -8.60 -3.25 19.72
CA VAL A 50 -8.60 -3.48 21.18
C VAL A 50 -9.07 -2.24 21.96
N LEU A 51 -8.82 -1.02 21.44
CA LEU A 51 -9.29 0.22 22.08
C LEU A 51 -10.81 0.35 22.09
N ALA A 52 -11.51 -0.30 21.15
CA ALA A 52 -12.97 -0.41 21.16
C ALA A 52 -13.48 -1.56 22.03
N GLY A 53 -12.58 -2.28 22.72
CA GLY A 53 -12.92 -3.42 23.57
C GLY A 53 -13.23 -4.70 22.78
N LEU A 54 -12.84 -4.77 21.50
CA LEU A 54 -13.04 -5.95 20.68
C LEU A 54 -12.02 -7.03 21.07
N THR A 55 -12.47 -8.28 21.07
CA THR A 55 -11.60 -9.45 21.16
C THR A 55 -10.89 -9.69 19.82
N ASP A 56 -9.79 -10.44 19.81
CA ASP A 56 -9.03 -10.75 18.58
C ASP A 56 -9.94 -11.33 17.47
N THR A 57 -10.93 -12.14 17.86
CA THR A 57 -11.92 -12.73 16.94
C THR A 57 -12.89 -11.71 16.32
N GLU A 58 -13.16 -10.61 17.01
CA GLU A 58 -14.02 -9.51 16.53
C GLU A 58 -13.20 -8.45 15.81
N ALA A 59 -11.91 -8.29 16.17
CA ALA A 59 -10.99 -7.34 15.56
C ALA A 59 -10.54 -7.77 14.14
N GLU A 60 -10.35 -9.06 13.91
CA GLU A 60 -9.95 -9.62 12.60
C GLU A 60 -10.83 -9.20 11.41
N PRO A 61 -12.18 -9.33 11.43
CA PRO A 61 -13.00 -8.92 10.29
C PRO A 61 -12.88 -7.41 10.02
N GLU A 62 -12.83 -6.61 11.08
CA GLU A 62 -12.71 -5.15 10.99
C GLU A 62 -11.34 -4.73 10.44
N ALA A 63 -10.27 -5.39 10.88
CA ALA A 63 -8.92 -5.16 10.39
C ALA A 63 -8.82 -5.50 8.89
N ARG A 64 -9.43 -6.61 8.47
CA ARG A 64 -9.50 -6.99 7.04
C ARG A 64 -10.26 -5.99 6.20
N GLU A 65 -11.34 -5.41 6.72
CA GLU A 65 -12.08 -4.37 6.00
C GLU A 65 -11.19 -3.15 5.77
N ILE A 66 -10.45 -2.70 6.79
CA ILE A 66 -9.51 -1.56 6.69
C ILE A 66 -8.36 -1.88 5.71
N GLU A 67 -7.80 -3.09 5.78
CA GLU A 67 -6.75 -3.52 4.85
C GLU A 67 -7.24 -3.64 3.41
N SER A 68 -8.47 -4.11 3.19
CA SER A 68 -9.05 -4.25 1.85
C SER A 68 -9.26 -2.91 1.15
N GLN A 69 -9.45 -1.83 1.92
CA GLN A 69 -9.57 -0.47 1.42
C GLN A 69 -8.21 0.18 1.14
N ARG A 70 -7.11 -0.45 1.59
CA ARG A 70 -5.76 0.09 1.36
C ARG A 70 -5.45 0.02 -0.14
N PRO A 71 -5.07 1.14 -0.79
CA PRO A 71 -4.66 1.09 -2.19
C PRO A 71 -3.45 0.16 -2.34
N THR A 72 -3.57 -0.86 -3.17
CA THR A 72 -2.49 -1.81 -3.42
C THR A 72 -1.41 -1.12 -4.26
N PHE A 73 -0.38 -0.59 -3.61
CA PHE A 73 0.82 -0.14 -4.30
C PHE A 73 1.80 -1.29 -4.41
N LEU A 74 2.22 -1.61 -5.63
CA LEU A 74 3.22 -2.61 -5.92
C LEU A 74 4.57 -1.90 -6.05
N SER A 75 5.43 -2.01 -5.03
CA SER A 75 6.78 -1.47 -5.07
C SER A 75 7.74 -2.52 -5.63
N ILE A 76 8.35 -2.21 -6.77
CA ILE A 76 9.37 -3.06 -7.40
C ILE A 76 10.63 -2.21 -7.54
N SER A 77 11.78 -2.72 -7.07
CA SER A 77 13.09 -2.13 -7.37
C SER A 77 13.62 -2.76 -8.66
N LEU A 78 13.76 -1.96 -9.71
CA LEU A 78 14.28 -2.38 -11.02
C LEU A 78 15.56 -1.59 -11.34
N PRO A 79 16.65 -2.25 -11.78
CA PRO A 79 17.79 -1.55 -12.35
C PRO A 79 17.39 -1.01 -13.73
N VAL A 80 17.11 0.29 -13.83
CA VAL A 80 16.72 0.94 -15.10
C VAL A 80 17.90 1.71 -15.66
N ILE A 81 18.23 1.46 -16.94
CA ILE A 81 19.09 2.36 -17.72
C ILE A 81 18.18 3.47 -18.26
N LEU A 82 18.35 4.68 -17.73
CA LEU A 82 17.56 5.82 -18.19
C LEU A 82 18.03 6.30 -19.58
N PRO A 83 17.10 6.74 -20.44
CA PRO A 83 17.46 7.40 -21.70
C PRO A 83 18.26 8.68 -21.45
N SER A 84 19.01 9.13 -22.45
CA SER A 84 19.72 10.41 -22.37
C SER A 84 18.76 11.58 -22.18
N GLU A 85 19.25 12.69 -21.63
CA GLU A 85 18.46 13.92 -21.43
C GLU A 85 17.79 14.39 -22.74
N VAL A 86 18.50 14.26 -23.86
CA VAL A 86 17.97 14.63 -25.19
C VAL A 86 16.76 13.77 -25.55
N ALA A 87 16.86 12.44 -25.37
CA ALA A 87 15.77 11.52 -25.65
C ALA A 87 14.57 11.74 -24.71
N LEU A 88 14.84 12.03 -23.43
CA LEU A 88 13.78 12.38 -22.46
C LEU A 88 13.07 13.69 -22.86
N ARG A 89 13.81 14.71 -23.29
CA ARG A 89 13.23 15.98 -23.72
C ARG A 89 12.34 15.81 -24.95
N ASP A 90 12.77 15.00 -25.91
CA ASP A 90 11.97 14.70 -27.10
C ASP A 90 10.71 13.90 -26.76
N MET A 91 10.80 12.95 -25.81
CA MET A 91 9.62 12.28 -25.25
C MET A 91 8.64 13.27 -24.63
N PHE A 92 9.11 14.13 -23.72
CA PHE A 92 8.25 15.10 -23.04
C PHE A 92 7.60 16.05 -24.04
N ARG A 93 8.34 16.49 -25.06
CA ARG A 93 7.78 17.28 -26.16
C ARG A 93 6.66 16.53 -26.87
N SER A 94 6.82 15.24 -27.16
CA SER A 94 5.75 14.42 -27.75
C SER A 94 4.54 14.26 -26.83
N LEU A 95 4.75 14.12 -25.52
CA LEU A 95 3.66 13.97 -24.55
C LEU A 95 2.89 15.28 -24.35
N LEU A 96 3.57 16.42 -24.41
CA LEU A 96 2.96 17.75 -24.27
C LEU A 96 2.00 18.09 -25.42
N VAL A 97 2.16 17.49 -26.60
CA VAL A 97 1.19 17.62 -27.72
C VAL A 97 -0.20 17.10 -27.33
N LEU A 98 -0.28 16.18 -26.37
CA LEU A 98 -1.54 15.61 -25.89
C LEU A 98 -2.21 16.48 -24.81
N VAL A 99 -1.54 17.51 -24.31
CA VAL A 99 -2.09 18.42 -23.30
C VAL A 99 -2.89 19.51 -24.01
N PRO A 100 -4.18 19.72 -23.66
CA PRO A 100 -4.99 20.76 -24.26
C PRO A 100 -4.38 22.16 -24.03
N GLU A 101 -4.50 23.04 -25.02
CA GLU A 101 -4.12 24.45 -24.86
C GLU A 101 -5.04 25.10 -23.81
N GLY A 102 -4.46 25.54 -22.69
CA GLY A 102 -5.20 26.12 -21.56
C GLY A 102 -5.45 25.16 -20.39
N ALA A 103 -4.97 23.91 -20.46
CA ALA A 103 -4.99 23.02 -19.30
C ALA A 103 -4.24 23.63 -18.11
N SER A 104 -4.80 23.49 -16.92
CA SER A 104 -4.11 23.81 -15.68
C SER A 104 -2.87 22.93 -15.48
N LYS A 105 -1.95 23.36 -14.63
CA LYS A 105 -0.75 22.56 -14.32
C LYS A 105 -1.10 21.19 -13.75
N ASP A 106 -2.16 21.11 -12.96
CA ASP A 106 -2.61 19.85 -12.34
C ASP A 106 -3.22 18.91 -13.38
N GLU A 107 -4.05 19.41 -14.29
CA GLU A 107 -4.60 18.62 -15.39
C GLU A 107 -3.50 18.13 -16.35
N ALA A 108 -2.53 18.99 -16.66
CA ALA A 108 -1.38 18.61 -17.46
C ALA A 108 -0.55 17.52 -16.77
N ALA A 109 -0.30 17.65 -15.46
CA ALA A 109 0.41 16.66 -14.67
C ALA A 109 -0.33 15.31 -14.65
N GLU A 110 -1.65 15.32 -14.53
CA GLU A 110 -2.46 14.11 -14.55
C GLU A 110 -2.40 13.40 -15.91
N ILE A 111 -2.51 14.16 -17.01
CA ILE A 111 -2.40 13.63 -18.38
C ILE A 111 -1.02 13.02 -18.61
N LEU A 112 0.04 13.71 -18.20
CA LEU A 112 1.42 13.22 -18.32
C LEU A 112 1.63 11.96 -17.47
N ALA A 113 1.18 11.93 -16.22
CA ALA A 113 1.34 10.79 -15.32
C ALA A 113 0.69 9.51 -15.88
N ARG A 114 -0.49 9.62 -16.50
CA ARG A 114 -1.17 8.49 -17.14
C ARG A 114 -0.40 7.94 -18.37
N ARG A 115 0.41 8.77 -19.02
CA ARG A 115 1.11 8.42 -20.28
C ARG A 115 2.58 8.09 -20.10
N LEU A 116 3.19 8.54 -19.00
CA LEU A 116 4.60 8.35 -18.69
C LEU A 116 5.01 6.87 -18.63
N PRO A 117 4.23 5.92 -18.05
CA PRO A 117 4.58 4.50 -18.08
C PRO A 117 4.72 3.95 -19.51
N ALA A 118 3.82 4.35 -20.41
CA ALA A 118 3.87 3.95 -21.82
C ALA A 118 5.01 4.65 -22.57
N GLY A 119 5.27 5.93 -22.27
CA GLY A 119 6.37 6.71 -22.86
C GLY A 119 7.75 6.14 -22.50
N LEU A 120 7.96 5.77 -21.25
CA LEU A 120 9.19 5.12 -20.81
C LEU A 120 9.36 3.72 -21.42
N ALA A 121 8.28 2.94 -21.53
CA ALA A 121 8.31 1.63 -22.18
C ALA A 121 8.68 1.69 -23.67
N ALA A 122 8.38 2.81 -24.35
CA ALA A 122 8.68 3.01 -25.76
C ALA A 122 10.13 3.46 -26.05
N ILE A 123 10.84 3.98 -25.04
CA ILE A 123 12.17 4.59 -25.20
C ILE A 123 13.28 3.73 -24.59
N GLY A 124 12.94 2.85 -23.64
CA GLY A 124 13.90 1.95 -23.02
C GLY A 124 14.16 0.68 -23.85
N PRO A 125 15.42 0.19 -23.92
CA PRO A 125 15.63 -1.23 -24.17
C PRO A 125 15.09 -1.97 -22.94
N LEU A 126 14.00 -2.70 -23.10
CA LEU A 126 13.55 -3.67 -22.09
C LEU A 126 14.57 -4.81 -22.05
N SER A 127 15.73 -4.59 -21.43
CA SER A 127 16.60 -5.68 -20.98
C SER A 127 15.93 -6.32 -19.77
N LEU A 128 14.88 -7.10 -20.04
CA LEU A 128 14.52 -8.22 -19.18
C LEU A 128 15.69 -9.19 -19.29
N ASP A 129 16.67 -9.04 -18.40
CA ASP A 129 17.76 -10.00 -18.31
C ASP A 129 17.13 -11.40 -18.17
N GLN A 130 17.42 -12.29 -19.11
CA GLN A 130 16.82 -13.62 -19.22
C GLN A 130 16.99 -14.44 -17.93
N ALA A 131 17.95 -14.07 -17.07
CA ALA A 131 18.12 -14.62 -15.74
C ALA A 131 16.90 -14.40 -14.81
N SER A 132 16.18 -13.29 -14.96
CA SER A 132 14.97 -13.01 -14.17
C SER A 132 13.75 -13.82 -14.65
N VAL A 133 13.68 -14.14 -15.94
CA VAL A 133 12.62 -15.01 -16.50
C VAL A 133 12.82 -16.47 -16.06
N ALA A 134 14.07 -16.91 -15.90
CA ALA A 134 14.39 -18.25 -15.41
C ALA A 134 13.89 -18.50 -13.96
N SER A 135 13.85 -17.48 -13.10
CA SER A 135 13.31 -17.62 -11.73
C SER A 135 11.79 -17.76 -11.71
N LEU A 136 11.06 -17.31 -12.74
CA LEU A 136 9.61 -17.48 -12.84
C LEU A 136 9.20 -18.82 -13.47
N ALA A 137 10.10 -19.49 -14.21
CA ALA A 137 9.86 -20.78 -14.85
C ALA A 137 10.24 -22.00 -13.98
N GLY A 138 10.84 -21.78 -12.81
CA GLY A 138 11.23 -22.82 -11.85
C GLY A 138 10.09 -23.33 -10.96
N GLY A 139 8.88 -23.48 -11.52
CA GLY A 139 7.76 -24.12 -10.85
C GLY A 139 7.90 -25.65 -10.90
N ALA A 140 8.68 -26.22 -9.98
CA ALA A 140 8.64 -27.64 -9.70
C ALA A 140 8.85 -27.86 -8.20
N ILE A 141 7.74 -27.97 -7.49
CA ILE A 141 7.66 -28.37 -6.08
C ILE A 141 8.21 -29.81 -6.00
N PRO A 142 9.32 -30.10 -5.27
CA PRO A 142 9.58 -31.46 -4.86
C PRO A 142 8.56 -31.77 -3.75
N GLN A 143 7.56 -32.57 -4.10
CA GLN A 143 6.64 -33.16 -3.13
C GLN A 143 7.45 -33.99 -2.12
N SER A 144 7.33 -33.65 -0.83
CA SER A 144 7.72 -34.53 0.27
C SER A 144 6.93 -35.84 0.20
N PRO A 145 7.57 -37.01 0.36
CA PRO A 145 6.91 -38.16 0.94
C PRO A 145 7.23 -38.24 2.43
N ALA A 146 6.19 -38.10 3.25
CA ALA A 146 6.16 -38.72 4.56
C ALA A 146 6.23 -40.25 4.40
N THR A 147 6.85 -40.96 5.35
CA THR A 147 6.26 -42.12 6.05
C THR A 147 7.27 -42.76 7.02
N ASP A 148 6.75 -43.00 8.22
CA ASP A 148 7.08 -43.94 9.28
C ASP A 148 8.44 -43.99 10.00
N ARG A 149 8.32 -43.70 11.30
CA ARG A 149 9.06 -44.31 12.40
C ARG A 149 8.62 -45.78 12.54
N PRO A 150 9.53 -46.72 12.89
CA PRO A 150 9.36 -47.36 14.19
C PRO A 150 10.70 -47.57 14.96
N GLU A 151 10.52 -48.07 16.17
CA GLU A 151 11.37 -48.02 17.35
C GLU A 151 12.58 -48.98 17.38
N SER A 152 13.46 -48.74 18.37
CA SER A 152 14.13 -49.73 19.24
C SER A 152 15.66 -49.83 19.17
N ARG A 153 16.22 -49.81 20.38
CA ARG A 153 17.62 -49.81 20.84
C ARG A 153 18.39 -51.10 20.52
N PRO A 154 19.73 -51.10 20.63
CA PRO A 154 20.37 -51.56 21.88
C PRO A 154 21.39 -50.58 22.48
#